data_AF-A0A7R9FXR9-F1
#
_entry.id   AF-A0A7R9FXR9-F1
#
_cell.length_a   1.000
_cell.length_b   1.000
_cell.length_c   1.000
_cell.angle_alpha   90.00
_cell.angle_beta   90.00
_cell.angle_gamma   90.00
#
_symmetry.space_group_name_H-M   'P 1'
#
loop_
_entity.id
_entity.type
_entity.pdbx_description
1 polymer ?
#
loop_
_entity_poly.entity_id
_entity_poly.type
_entity_poly.pdbx_seq_one_letter_code
_entity_poly.pdbx_strand_id
1 'polypeptide(L)'
;MTSHLLKKISSEHLPMSEMTKCCDEHDICYDTCNQAKEHCDYEFKNCLYKICDKYEKTVGETVVKTCKAAAKMLFTGTITLGCKSYLDSQKQACYCTPNRKKFSYPGGEL
;
A
#
# COMPACT_ATOMS: atom_id res chain seq x y z
N MET A 1 -26.42 -18.12 16.21
CA MET A 1 -27.37 -17.01 15.97
C MET A 1 -26.83 -15.80 16.72
N THR A 2 -26.54 -14.64 16.18
CA THR A 2 -26.67 -14.08 14.82
C THR A 2 -25.91 -12.74 14.88
N SER A 3 -24.83 -12.63 14.11
CA SER A 3 -24.56 -11.56 13.12
C SER A 3 -24.88 -10.07 13.41
N HIS A 4 -25.13 -9.62 14.64
CA HIS A 4 -25.59 -8.24 14.89
C HIS A 4 -24.56 -7.28 15.51
N LEU A 5 -23.37 -7.76 15.91
CA LEU A 5 -22.30 -6.88 16.42
C LEU A 5 -21.30 -6.43 15.36
N LEU A 6 -21.35 -7.00 14.15
CA LEU A 6 -20.79 -6.40 12.94
C LEU A 6 -21.84 -5.48 12.30
N LYS A 7 -22.50 -4.65 13.12
CA LYS A 7 -23.26 -3.50 12.59
C LYS A 7 -22.25 -2.65 11.82
N LYS A 8 -22.26 -2.84 10.50
CA LYS A 8 -21.66 -2.04 9.44
C LYS A 8 -20.79 -0.93 10.01
N ILE A 9 -19.47 -1.11 9.97
CA ILE A 9 -18.56 0.03 9.87
C ILE A 9 -19.16 0.86 8.73
N SER A 10 -19.78 1.99 9.07
CA SER A 10 -20.63 2.71 8.13
C SER A 10 -19.74 3.24 7.03
N SER A 11 -19.69 2.50 5.92
CA SER A 11 -18.98 2.91 4.70
C SER A 11 -19.43 4.30 4.25
N GLU A 12 -20.61 4.76 4.65
CA GLU A 12 -21.15 6.10 4.41
C GLU A 12 -20.33 7.25 4.99
N HIS A 13 -19.50 7.01 6.01
CA HIS A 13 -18.74 8.09 6.69
C HIS A 13 -17.23 8.06 6.38
N LEU A 14 -16.77 7.11 5.57
CA LEU A 14 -15.36 7.05 5.16
C LEU A 14 -15.19 7.65 3.77
N PRO A 15 -14.11 8.43 3.53
CA PRO A 15 -13.78 8.97 2.21
C PRO A 15 -13.21 7.88 1.30
N MET A 16 -14.05 6.90 0.97
CA MET A 16 -13.66 5.68 0.25
C MET A 16 -13.14 6.00 -1.15
N SER A 17 -13.76 6.95 -1.86
CA SER A 17 -13.32 7.31 -3.22
C SER A 17 -11.90 7.88 -3.22
N GLU A 18 -11.57 8.73 -2.25
CA GLU A 18 -10.24 9.31 -2.11
C GLU A 18 -9.23 8.25 -1.64
N MET A 19 -9.63 7.35 -0.73
CA MET A 19 -8.77 6.23 -0.33
C MET A 19 -8.47 5.29 -1.50
N THR A 20 -9.43 5.04 -2.39
CA THR A 20 -9.20 4.28 -3.63
C THR A 20 -8.16 4.94 -4.52
N LYS A 21 -8.16 6.28 -4.65
CA LYS A 21 -7.11 6.97 -5.41
C LYS A 21 -5.72 6.74 -4.83
N CYS A 22 -5.58 6.65 -3.50
CA CYS A 22 -4.31 6.27 -2.89
C CYS A 22 -3.89 4.83 -3.25
N CYS A 23 -4.84 3.91 -3.38
CA CYS A 23 -4.56 2.56 -3.85
C CYS A 23 -4.09 2.58 -5.30
N ASP A 24 -4.76 3.33 -6.18
CA ASP A 24 -4.37 3.45 -7.58
C ASP A 24 -2.94 4.03 -7.71
N GLU A 25 -2.60 5.06 -6.93
CA GLU A 25 -1.24 5.61 -6.88
C GLU A 25 -0.21 4.63 -6.32
N HIS A 26 -0.59 3.79 -5.36
CA HIS A 26 0.26 2.75 -4.78
C HIS A 26 0.56 1.63 -5.79
N ASP A 27 -0.46 1.19 -6.52
CA ASP A 27 -0.32 0.18 -7.57
C ASP A 27 0.56 0.70 -8.72
N ILE A 28 0.36 1.96 -9.15
CA ILE A 28 1.26 2.61 -10.13
C ILE A 28 2.71 2.65 -9.62
N CYS A 29 2.90 2.94 -8.33
CA CYS A 29 4.23 2.95 -7.71
C CYS A 29 4.87 1.55 -7.72
N TYR A 30 4.10 0.51 -7.37
CA TYR A 30 4.54 -0.89 -7.45
C TYR A 30 4.85 -1.33 -8.88
N ASP A 31 4.11 -0.82 -9.87
CA ASP A 31 4.31 -1.09 -11.30
C ASP A 31 5.36 -0.18 -11.94
N THR A 32 6.04 0.66 -11.17
CA THR A 32 7.20 1.44 -11.65
C THR A 32 8.48 0.65 -11.43
N CYS A 33 9.19 0.32 -12.51
CA CYS A 33 10.39 -0.51 -12.41
C CYS A 33 11.45 0.10 -11.49
N ASN A 34 12.00 -0.73 -10.60
CA ASN A 34 13.05 -0.39 -9.64
C ASN A 34 12.64 0.65 -8.58
N GLN A 35 11.34 0.90 -8.43
CA GLN A 35 10.81 1.71 -7.34
C GLN A 35 10.82 0.91 -6.04
N ALA A 36 11.38 1.48 -4.97
CA ALA A 36 11.49 0.77 -3.68
C ALA A 36 10.11 0.56 -3.03
N LYS A 37 9.85 -0.66 -2.56
CA LYS A 37 8.60 -1.02 -1.87
C LYS A 37 8.32 -0.10 -0.68
N GLU A 38 9.35 0.16 0.13
CA GLU A 38 9.24 0.99 1.34
C GLU A 38 8.84 2.42 1.02
N HIS A 39 9.33 2.96 -0.11
CA HIS A 39 8.92 4.27 -0.60
C HIS A 39 7.44 4.28 -1.00
N CYS A 40 7.00 3.29 -1.79
CA CYS A 40 5.59 3.19 -2.19
C CYS A 40 4.65 3.04 -0.99
N ASP A 41 5.00 2.18 -0.03
CA ASP A 41 4.19 1.97 1.16
C ASP A 41 4.15 3.21 2.07
N TYR A 42 5.25 3.97 2.14
CA TYR A 42 5.32 5.24 2.86
C TYR A 42 4.42 6.31 2.22
N GLU A 43 4.49 6.47 0.89
CA GLU A 43 3.64 7.42 0.18
C GLU A 43 2.16 7.03 0.27
N PHE A 44 1.83 5.73 0.19
CA PHE A 44 0.48 5.22 0.40
C PHE A 44 -0.07 5.58 1.79
N LYS A 45 0.71 5.34 2.85
CA LYS A 45 0.35 5.75 4.21
C LYS A 45 0.09 7.25 4.27
N ASN A 46 1.00 8.05 3.73
CA ASN A 46 0.88 9.51 3.74
C ASN A 46 -0.38 9.97 3.00
N CYS A 47 -0.70 9.39 1.84
CA CYS A 47 -1.89 9.67 1.08
C CYS A 47 -3.17 9.43 1.92
N LEU A 48 -3.28 8.23 2.52
CA LEU A 48 -4.43 7.85 3.34
C LEU A 48 -4.63 8.78 4.55
N TYR A 49 -3.56 9.09 5.28
CA TYR A 49 -3.64 9.96 6.47
C TYR A 49 -3.96 11.42 6.11
N LYS A 50 -3.40 11.94 5.01
CA LYS A 50 -3.72 13.30 4.50
C LYS A 50 -5.21 13.44 4.16
N ILE A 51 -5.85 12.39 3.65
CA ILE A 51 -7.31 12.40 3.41
C ILE A 51 -8.05 12.55 4.73
N CYS A 52 -7.70 11.75 5.75
CA CYS A 52 -8.34 11.82 7.06
C CYS A 52 -8.18 13.19 7.74
N ASP A 53 -7.00 13.80 7.63
CA ASP A 53 -6.74 15.14 8.18
C ASP A 53 -7.53 16.24 7.45
N LYS A 54 -7.74 16.10 6.14
CA LYS A 54 -8.62 17.01 5.38
C LYS A 54 -10.08 16.85 5.79
N TYR A 55 -10.50 15.62 6.10
CA TYR A 55 -11.87 15.31 6.50
C TYR A 55 -12.24 15.91 7.86
N GLU A 56 -11.27 16.08 8.77
CA GLU A 56 -11.44 16.68 10.11
C GLU A 56 -12.21 18.00 10.10
N LYS A 57 -11.97 18.83 9.08
CA LYS A 57 -12.60 20.14 8.94
C LYS A 57 -14.11 20.09 8.69
N THR A 58 -14.67 18.91 8.39
CA THR A 58 -16.02 18.76 7.83
C THR A 58 -16.94 17.85 8.65
N VAL A 59 -16.40 16.91 9.43
CA VAL A 59 -17.21 15.82 10.06
C VAL A 59 -16.93 15.57 11.55
N GLY A 60 -15.98 16.29 12.17
CA GLY A 60 -15.67 16.17 13.60
C GLY A 60 -14.72 15.03 13.98
N GLU A 61 -14.18 15.10 15.21
CA GLU A 61 -13.04 14.30 15.69
C GLU A 61 -13.27 12.77 15.66
N THR A 62 -14.47 12.31 16.00
CA THR A 62 -14.80 10.87 16.04
C THR A 62 -14.69 10.22 14.66
N VAL A 63 -15.12 10.90 13.61
CA VAL A 63 -15.06 10.38 12.23
C VAL A 63 -13.61 10.34 11.73
N VAL A 64 -12.80 11.31 12.12
CA VAL A 64 -11.36 11.34 11.81
C VAL A 64 -10.63 10.15 12.43
N LYS A 65 -10.95 9.80 13.69
CA LYS A 65 -10.36 8.63 14.35
C LYS A 65 -10.73 7.34 13.61
N THR A 66 -11.98 7.19 13.19
CA THR A 66 -12.41 6.04 12.38
C THR A 66 -11.71 6.01 11.02
N CYS A 67 -11.54 7.16 10.37
CA CYS A 67 -10.77 7.27 9.12
C CYS A 67 -9.31 6.84 9.32
N LYS A 68 -8.63 7.35 10.35
CA LYS A 68 -7.24 6.98 10.65
C LYS A 68 -7.10 5.50 11.03
N ALA A 69 -8.10 4.91 11.66
CA ALA A 69 -8.13 3.47 11.93
C ALA A 69 -8.25 2.65 10.63
N ALA A 70 -9.14 3.05 9.71
CA ALA A 70 -9.25 2.43 8.38
C ALA A 70 -7.95 2.59 7.56
N ALA A 71 -7.37 3.79 7.53
CA ALA A 71 -6.09 4.07 6.90
C ALA A 71 -4.97 3.18 7.46
N LYS A 72 -4.88 3.04 8.78
CA LYS A 72 -3.91 2.15 9.44
C LYS A 72 -4.12 0.70 9.04
N MET A 73 -5.37 0.24 8.95
CA MET A 73 -5.70 -1.13 8.53
C MET A 73 -5.24 -1.39 7.10
N LEU A 74 -5.55 -0.48 6.16
CA LEU A 74 -5.14 -0.58 4.75
C LEU A 74 -3.61 -0.62 4.61
N PHE A 75 -2.91 0.33 5.23
CA PHE A 75 -1.44 0.37 5.23
C PHE A 75 -0.82 -0.88 5.88
N THR A 76 -1.38 -1.37 7.00
CA THR A 76 -0.87 -2.60 7.62
C THR A 76 -1.05 -3.80 6.68
N GLY A 77 -2.13 -3.84 5.90
CA GLY A 77 -2.35 -4.84 4.87
C GLY A 77 -1.21 -4.87 3.83
N THR A 78 -0.79 -3.71 3.31
CA THR A 78 0.29 -3.65 2.31
C THR A 78 1.66 -4.00 2.88
N ILE A 79 1.92 -3.68 4.14
CA ILE A 79 3.15 -4.09 4.83
C ILE A 79 3.18 -5.61 5.06
N THR A 80 2.08 -6.18 5.55
CA THR A 80 2.02 -7.59 5.99
C THR A 80 1.84 -8.58 4.84
N LEU A 81 1.09 -8.20 3.80
CA LEU A 81 0.71 -9.08 2.70
C LEU A 81 1.27 -8.64 1.33
N GLY A 82 1.84 -7.43 1.23
CA GLY A 82 2.20 -6.83 -0.07
C GLY A 82 3.50 -7.31 -0.70
N CYS A 83 4.34 -8.11 -0.02
CA CYS A 83 5.64 -8.54 -0.57
C CYS A 83 5.49 -9.29 -1.90
N LYS A 84 4.57 -10.26 -1.96
CA LYS A 84 4.31 -11.00 -3.20
C LYS A 84 3.79 -10.09 -4.30
N SER A 85 2.82 -9.22 -3.99
CA SER A 85 2.26 -8.26 -4.94
C SER A 85 3.32 -7.35 -5.54
N TYR A 86 4.18 -6.78 -4.69
CA TYR A 86 5.30 -5.94 -5.11
C TYR A 86 6.25 -6.68 -6.06
N LEU A 87 6.67 -7.90 -5.70
CA LEU A 87 7.59 -8.68 -6.54
C LEU A 87 6.95 -9.06 -7.89
N ASP A 88 5.67 -9.42 -7.89
CA ASP A 88 4.93 -9.77 -9.10
C ASP A 88 4.73 -8.54 -10.01
N SER A 89 4.49 -7.35 -9.45
CA SER A 89 4.46 -6.07 -10.18
C SER A 89 5.83 -5.72 -10.75
N GLN A 90 6.90 -5.78 -9.96
CA GLN A 90 8.26 -5.49 -10.43
C GLN A 90 8.71 -6.42 -11.55
N LYS A 91 8.32 -7.70 -11.51
CA LYS A 91 8.60 -8.65 -12.58
C LYS A 91 7.94 -8.27 -13.91
N GLN A 92 6.78 -7.60 -13.86
CA GLN A 92 6.05 -7.13 -15.04
C GLN A 92 6.55 -5.76 -15.50
N ALA A 93 6.88 -4.88 -14.56
CA ALA A 93 7.35 -3.52 -14.81
C ALA A 93 8.78 -3.48 -15.37
N CYS A 94 9.64 -4.39 -14.93
CA CYS A 94 11.06 -4.38 -15.27
C CYS A 94 11.40 -5.31 -16.42
N TYR A 95 12.21 -4.80 -17.36
CA TYR A 95 12.97 -5.66 -18.25
C TYR A 95 14.21 -6.18 -17.53
N CYS A 96 14.15 -7.42 -17.07
CA CYS A 96 15.29 -8.10 -16.47
C CYS A 96 16.09 -8.81 -17.55
N THR A 97 17.34 -8.38 -17.78
CA THR A 97 18.25 -9.19 -18.59
C THR A 97 18.44 -10.55 -17.91
N PRO A 98 18.31 -11.68 -18.64
CA PRO A 98 18.57 -12.99 -18.07
C PRO A 98 19.97 -12.97 -17.47
N ASN A 99 20.07 -13.41 -16.21
CA ASN A 99 21.35 -13.44 -15.50
C ASN A 99 22.39 -14.08 -16.43
N ARG A 100 23.44 -13.32 -16.79
CA ARG A 100 24.69 -13.94 -17.23
C ARG A 100 24.99 -14.94 -16.11
N LYS A 101 25.00 -16.25 -16.40
CA LYS A 101 25.54 -17.23 -15.46
C LYS A 101 26.85 -16.62 -14.98
N LYS A 102 26.98 -16.30 -13.69
CA LYS A 102 28.28 -15.91 -13.15
C LYS A 102 29.20 -17.04 -13.58
N PHE A 103 30.13 -16.76 -14.50
CA PHE A 103 31.18 -17.72 -14.80
C PHE A 103 31.89 -17.88 -13.47
N SER A 104 31.63 -19.00 -12.79
CA SER A 104 32.40 -19.40 -11.64
C SER A 104 33.78 -19.70 -12.20
N TYR A 105 34.67 -18.71 -12.18
CA TYR A 105 36.07 -18.98 -12.42
C TYR A 105 36.53 -19.94 -11.32
N PRO A 106 37.12 -21.09 -11.66
CA PRO A 106 37.72 -21.95 -10.67
C PRO A 106 39.05 -21.30 -10.24
N GLY A 107 39.05 -20.65 -9.08
CA GLY A 107 40.24 -20.02 -8.50
C GLY A 107 39.91 -18.62 -7.98
N GLY A 108 39.91 -18.46 -6.65
CA GLY A 108 39.58 -17.23 -5.97
C GLY A 108 40.71 -16.20 -5.89
N GLU A 109 40.38 -15.15 -5.12
CA GLU A 109 41.21 -14.07 -4.54
C GLU A 109 41.53 -12.83 -5.40
N LEU A 110 40.95 -11.70 -4.98
CA LEU A 110 41.65 -10.56 -4.40
C LEU A 110 40.78 -9.94 -3.29
#